data_AF-A0AA39RXN6-F1
#
_entry.id   AF-A0AA39RXN6-F1
#
_cell.length_a   1.000
_cell.length_b   1.000
_cell.length_c   1.000
_cell.angle_alpha   90.00
_cell.angle_beta   90.00
_cell.angle_gamma   90.00
#
_symmetry.space_group_name_H-M   'P 1'
#
loop_
_entity.id
_entity.type
_entity.pdbx_description
1 polymer ?
#
loop_
_entity_poly.entity_id
_entity_poly.type
_entity_poly.pdbx_seq_one_letter_code
_entity_poly.pdbx_strand_id
1 'polypeptide(L)'
;MRNKARLVAQGYFQIEGIDFDETFAHVARLESIRLLLSISCVHKFKLHQMDVKSAFPNGFLQEEVFVEQPKRFVDAHHPNHVYRLKKALYGLKQSLRA
;
A
#
# COMPACT_ATOMS: atom_id res chain seq x y z
N MET A 1 -21.17 -9.37 17.37
CA MET A 1 -20.39 -8.24 16.81
C MET A 1 -19.04 -8.76 16.32
N ARG A 2 -18.63 -8.49 15.08
CA ARG A 2 -17.31 -8.87 14.55
C ARG A 2 -16.40 -7.64 14.61
N ASN A 3 -15.57 -7.54 15.64
CA ASN A 3 -14.61 -6.45 15.78
C ASN A 3 -13.54 -6.58 14.69
N LYS A 4 -13.49 -5.65 13.75
CA LYS A 4 -12.44 -5.59 12.73
C LYS A 4 -11.24 -4.84 13.33
N ALA A 5 -10.17 -5.56 13.64
CA ALA A 5 -8.88 -4.95 13.93
C ALA A 5 -8.11 -4.77 12.60
N ARG A 6 -7.43 -3.64 12.44
CA ARG A 6 -6.54 -3.37 11.30
C ARG A 6 -5.16 -3.05 11.83
N LEU A 7 -4.14 -3.71 11.29
CA LEU A 7 -2.75 -3.32 11.46
C LEU A 7 -2.45 -2.24 10.42
N VAL A 8 -1.98 -1.08 10.87
CA VAL A 8 -1.65 0.07 10.03
C VAL A 8 -0.23 0.47 10.38
N ALA A 9 0.60 0.69 9.35
CA ALA A 9 1.95 1.17 9.58
C ALA A 9 1.93 2.64 10.01
N GLN A 10 2.77 3.00 10.98
CA GLN A 10 2.94 4.40 11.39
C GLN A 10 3.92 5.06 10.41
N GLY A 11 3.40 5.59 9.31
CA GLY A 11 4.21 6.16 8.23
C GLY A 11 5.14 7.31 8.62
N TYR A 12 5.01 7.88 9.82
CA TYR A 12 5.87 8.95 10.34
C TYR A 12 7.12 8.44 11.09
N PHE A 13 7.23 7.13 11.36
CA PHE A 13 8.41 6.50 11.95
C PHE A 13 9.33 5.84 10.91
N GLN A 14 9.12 6.10 9.62
CA GLN A 14 10.04 5.63 8.57
C GLN A 14 11.37 6.40 8.63
N ILE A 15 12.49 5.68 8.52
CA ILE A 15 13.84 6.26 8.60
C ILE A 15 14.23 6.83 7.22
N GLU A 16 14.54 8.12 7.20
CA GLU A 16 15.03 8.84 6.01
C GLU A 16 16.35 8.24 5.50
N GLY A 17 16.49 8.05 4.17
CA GLY A 17 17.69 7.48 3.54
C GLY A 17 17.76 5.94 3.47
N ILE A 18 16.80 5.22 4.04
CA ILE A 18 16.64 3.75 3.86
C ILE A 18 15.38 3.47 3.05
N ASP A 19 14.27 4.10 3.44
CA ASP A 19 12.91 3.79 2.95
C ASP A 19 12.22 4.98 2.24
N PHE A 20 12.90 6.12 2.10
CA PHE A 20 12.25 7.43 1.92
C PHE A 20 12.38 8.04 0.51
N ASP A 21 13.39 7.65 -0.26
CA ASP A 21 13.84 8.43 -1.43
C ASP A 21 13.02 8.22 -2.71
N GLU A 22 12.21 7.16 -2.77
CA GLU A 22 11.49 6.79 -3.98
C GLU A 22 9.97 6.89 -3.77
N THR A 23 9.40 8.04 -4.13
CA THR A 23 7.95 8.27 -4.11
C THR A 23 7.35 7.89 -5.46
N PHE A 24 6.74 6.71 -5.55
CA PHE A 24 5.96 6.29 -6.73
C PHE A 24 4.48 6.50 -6.47
N ALA A 25 3.89 7.46 -7.16
CA ALA A 25 2.44 7.58 -7.25
C ALA A 25 2.00 7.05 -8.61
N HIS A 26 1.30 5.91 -8.63
CA HIS A 26 0.61 5.39 -9.82
C HIS A 26 -0.63 6.26 -10.14
N VAL A 27 -0.48 7.58 -10.17
CA VAL A 27 -1.54 8.46 -10.65
C VAL A 27 -1.49 8.41 -12.16
N ALA A 28 -2.49 7.79 -12.76
CA ALA A 28 -2.66 7.84 -14.20
C ALA A 28 -2.64 9.31 -14.65
N ARG A 29 -1.77 9.62 -15.61
CA ARG A 29 -1.65 10.96 -16.17
C ARG A 29 -2.97 11.40 -16.78
N LEU A 30 -3.38 12.65 -16.54
CA LEU A 30 -4.63 13.19 -17.08
C LEU A 30 -4.66 13.13 -18.61
N GLU A 31 -3.50 13.29 -19.25
CA GLU A 31 -3.32 13.16 -20.69
C GLU A 31 -3.69 11.75 -21.18
N SER A 32 -3.22 10.71 -20.47
CA SER A 32 -3.53 9.32 -20.79
C SER A 32 -5.01 9.00 -20.58
N ILE A 33 -5.63 9.53 -19.51
CA ILE A 33 -7.07 9.37 -19.25
C ILE A 33 -7.89 10.03 -20.37
N ARG A 34 -7.52 11.25 -20.78
CA ARG A 34 -8.19 11.97 -21.88
C ARG A 34 -8.08 11.20 -23.18
N LEU A 35 -6.89 10.68 -23.53
CA LEU A 35 -6.69 9.87 -24.72
C LEU A 35 -7.57 8.61 -24.71
N LEU A 36 -7.62 7.89 -23.58
CA LEU A 36 -8.46 6.70 -23.42
C LEU A 36 -9.95 7.03 -23.64
N LEU A 37 -10.43 8.15 -23.09
CA LEU A 37 -11.80 8.62 -23.27
C LEU A 37 -12.08 8.98 -24.72
N SER A 38 -11.18 9.71 -25.38
CA SER A 38 -11.32 10.07 -26.81
C SER A 38 -11.42 8.85 -27.71
N ILE A 39 -10.54 7.86 -27.53
CA ILE A 39 -10.57 6.58 -28.27
C ILE A 39 -11.89 5.85 -28.00
N SER A 40 -12.31 5.80 -26.75
CA SER A 40 -13.55 5.12 -26.36
C SER A 40 -14.79 5.76 -27.00
N CYS A 41 -14.83 7.09 -27.10
CA CYS A 41 -15.91 7.80 -27.78
C CYS A 41 -15.95 7.50 -29.30
N VAL A 42 -14.78 7.51 -29.96
CA VAL A 42 -14.68 7.22 -31.41
C VAL A 42 -15.12 5.80 -31.73
N HIS A 43 -14.70 4.83 -30.92
CA HIS A 43 -15.00 3.41 -31.14
C HIS A 43 -16.28 2.94 -30.44
N LYS A 44 -17.03 3.86 -29.79
CA LYS A 44 -18.24 3.57 -29.00
C LYS A 44 -18.03 2.47 -27.95
N PHE A 45 -16.86 2.45 -27.32
CA PHE A 45 -16.56 1.51 -26.25
C PHE A 45 -17.30 1.88 -24.98
N LYS A 46 -17.77 0.85 -24.26
CA LYS A 46 -18.35 1.01 -22.94
C LYS A 46 -17.22 0.95 -21.91
N LEU A 47 -16.94 2.08 -21.27
CA LEU A 47 -15.97 2.15 -20.19
C LEU A 47 -16.64 1.85 -18.85
N HIS A 48 -15.92 1.12 -18.00
CA HIS A 48 -16.32 0.78 -16.65
C HIS A 48 -15.21 1.20 -15.69
N GLN A 49 -15.55 1.96 -14.66
CA GLN A 49 -14.64 2.29 -13.57
C GLN A 49 -14.78 1.26 -12.46
N MET A 50 -13.67 0.69 -12.00
CA MET A 50 -13.63 -0.22 -10.86
C MET A 50 -12.69 0.34 -9.79
N ASP A 51 -13.26 0.66 -8.63
CA ASP A 51 -12.48 0.98 -7.44
C ASP A 51 -12.13 -0.30 -6.67
N VAL A 52 -10.86 -0.68 -6.70
CA VAL A 52 -10.37 -1.90 -6.05
C VAL A 52 -9.99 -1.58 -4.61
N LYS A 53 -10.93 -1.84 -3.69
CA LYS A 53 -10.75 -1.63 -2.24
C LYS A 53 -9.57 -2.37 -1.61
N SER A 54 -9.02 -3.38 -2.29
CA SER A 54 -7.96 -4.26 -1.79
C SER A 54 -6.70 -4.27 -2.67
N ALA A 55 -6.48 -3.26 -3.52
CA ALA A 55 -5.30 -3.24 -4.39
C ALA A 55 -3.99 -3.17 -3.60
N PHE A 56 -3.98 -2.47 -2.47
CA PHE A 56 -2.77 -2.24 -1.67
C PHE A 56 -2.32 -3.41 -0.77
N PRO A 57 -3.18 -4.07 0.03
CA PRO A 57 -2.71 -5.02 1.06
C PRO A 57 -2.30 -6.41 0.55
N ASN A 58 -2.30 -6.67 -0.76
CA ASN A 58 -1.98 -7.99 -1.31
C ASN A 58 -0.69 -8.07 -2.13
N GLY A 59 -0.04 -6.93 -2.36
CA GLY A 59 1.28 -6.89 -2.99
C GLY A 59 2.35 -7.51 -2.10
N PHE A 60 3.33 -8.19 -2.70
CA PHE A 60 4.50 -8.69 -1.98
C PHE A 60 5.54 -7.58 -1.87
N LEU A 61 6.02 -7.32 -0.66
CA LEU A 61 7.11 -6.36 -0.49
C LEU A 61 8.41 -6.99 -0.98
N GLN A 62 9.08 -6.32 -1.93
CA GLN A 62 10.43 -6.68 -2.36
C GLN A 62 11.48 -6.27 -1.32
N GLU A 63 11.15 -5.24 -0.52
CA GLU A 63 12.01 -4.67 0.51
C GLU A 63 11.75 -5.30 1.87
N GLU A 64 12.79 -5.39 2.70
CA GLU A 64 12.65 -5.87 4.08
C GLU A 64 12.11 -4.76 4.98
N VAL A 65 10.79 -4.73 5.17
CA VAL A 65 10.14 -3.81 6.09
C VAL A 65 9.86 -4.49 7.43
N PHE A 66 10.29 -3.85 8.52
CA PHE A 66 10.02 -4.28 9.89
C PHE A 66 9.04 -3.32 10.57
N VAL A 67 8.17 -3.86 11.42
CA VAL A 67 7.23 -3.08 12.24
C VAL A 67 7.30 -3.52 13.70
N GLU A 68 7.16 -2.56 14.61
CA GLU A 68 7.05 -2.85 16.04
C GLU A 68 5.86 -3.75 16.35
N GLN A 69 5.99 -4.51 17.43
CA GLN A 69 4.88 -5.31 17.93
C GLN A 69 3.72 -4.41 18.36
N PRO A 70 2.47 -4.70 17.96
CA PRO A 70 1.31 -3.96 18.41
C PRO A 70 1.22 -4.01 19.93
N LYS A 71 0.91 -2.87 20.56
CA LYS A 71 0.90 -2.70 22.04
C LYS A 71 0.12 -3.75 22.84
N ARG A 72 -0.78 -4.51 22.21
CA ARG A 72 -1.61 -5.57 22.85
C ARG A 72 -1.24 -6.98 22.39
N PHE A 73 -0.18 -7.13 21.61
CA PHE A 73 0.29 -8.36 20.98
C PHE A 73 1.82 -8.48 21.07
N VAL A 74 2.40 -7.95 22.15
CA VAL A 74 3.84 -8.08 22.44
C VAL A 74 4.10 -9.48 23.01
N ASP A 75 5.07 -10.18 22.45
CA ASP A 75 5.55 -11.47 22.96
C ASP A 75 6.26 -11.26 24.30
N ALA A 76 5.80 -11.94 25.35
CA ALA A 76 6.37 -11.87 26.68
C ALA A 76 7.80 -12.44 26.76
N HIS A 77 8.14 -13.39 25.89
CA HIS A 77 9.49 -13.98 25.82
C HIS A 77 10.44 -13.14 24.98
N HIS A 78 9.91 -12.37 24.02
CA HIS A 78 10.69 -11.55 23.10
C HIS A 78 10.12 -10.13 22.97
N PRO A 79 10.16 -9.33 24.06
CA PRO A 79 9.50 -8.02 24.08
C PRO A 79 10.10 -7.02 23.07
N ASN A 80 11.37 -7.21 22.71
CA ASN A 80 12.11 -6.33 21.80
C ASN A 80 12.11 -6.80 20.34
N HIS A 81 11.38 -7.87 20.00
CA HIS A 81 11.28 -8.30 18.62
C HIS A 81 10.42 -7.36 17.78
N VAL A 82 10.64 -7.42 16.47
CA VAL A 82 9.86 -6.72 15.45
C VAL A 82 9.29 -7.73 14.46
N TYR A 83 8.17 -7.40 13.83
CA TYR A 83 7.58 -8.23 12.78
C TYR A 83 8.13 -7.84 11.42
N ARG A 84 8.62 -8.82 10.66
CA ARG A 84 8.94 -8.64 9.24
C ARG A 84 7.67 -8.75 8.41
N LEU A 85 7.38 -7.72 7.63
CA LEU A 85 6.23 -7.72 6.72
C LEU A 85 6.56 -8.48 5.44
N LYS A 86 5.71 -9.46 5.10
CA LYS A 86 5.77 -10.18 3.82
C LYS A 86 4.91 -9.53 2.73
N LYS A 87 3.93 -8.72 3.15
CA LYS A 87 2.96 -8.07 2.28
C LYS A 87 2.86 -6.60 2.64
N ALA A 88 2.52 -5.81 1.64
CA ALA A 88 2.22 -4.41 1.79
C ALA A 88 1.12 -4.18 2.84
N LEU A 89 1.32 -3.19 3.71
CA LEU A 89 0.34 -2.72 4.68
C LEU A 89 -0.12 -1.31 4.35
N TYR A 90 -1.36 -1.00 4.70
CA TYR A 90 -1.88 0.36 4.54
C TYR A 90 -1.03 1.36 5.34
N GLY A 91 -0.69 2.49 4.70
CA GLY A 91 0.12 3.55 5.31
C GLY A 91 1.64 3.43 5.12
N LEU A 92 2.14 2.35 4.53
CA LEU A 92 3.55 2.30 4.07
C LEU A 92 3.68 3.00 2.72
N LYS A 93 4.75 3.77 2.53
CA LYS A 93 5.12 4.33 1.22
C LYS A 93 5.41 3.24 0.18
N GLN A 94 6.05 2.14 0.60
CA GLN A 94 6.42 1.00 -0.25
C GLN A 94 5.21 0.16 -0.69
N SER A 95 4.05 0.31 -0.04
CA SER A 95 2.84 -0.45 -0.42
C SER A 95 2.31 -0.09 -1.81
N LEU A 96 2.76 1.03 -2.39
CA LEU A 96 2.48 1.40 -3.78
C LEU A 96 3.35 0.64 -4.79
N ARG A 97 4.43 -0.03 -4.35
CA ARG A 97 5.37 -0.80 -5.20
C ARG A 97 5.04 -2.30 -5.28
N ALA A 98 4.27 -2.79 -4.31
CA ALA A 98 4.11 -4.21 -4.02
C ALA A 98 3.09 -4.93 -4.92
#